data_AF-L7LGB5-F1
#
_entry.id   AF-L7LGB5-F1
#
_cell.length_a   1.000
_cell.length_b   1.000
_cell.length_c   1.000
_cell.angle_alpha   90.00
_cell.angle_beta   90.00
_cell.angle_gamma   90.00
#
_symmetry.space_group_name_H-M   'P 1'
#
loop_
_entity.id
_entity.type
_entity.pdbx_description
1 polymer ?
#
loop_
_entity_poly.entity_id
_entity_poly.type
_entity_poly.pdbx_seq_one_letter_code
_entity_poly.pdbx_strand_id
1 'polypeptide(L)' 'MREVKRRTADPNLTFDYKDTQTLRRFLTDRGRIRKRSVTGLSVQQQRRLAVAVRNAREMALLP' A
#
# COMPACT_ATOMS: atom_id res chain seq x y z
N MET A 1 13.17 10.59 22.43
CA MET A 1 12.06 9.75 21.93
C MET A 1 11.21 10.60 20.99
N ARG A 2 11.14 10.31 19.69
CA ARG A 2 10.28 11.09 18.78
C ARG A 2 8.86 10.53 18.88
N GLU A 3 7.89 11.35 19.28
CA GLU A 3 6.48 11.05 19.08
C GLU A 3 6.24 10.80 17.59
N VAL A 4 6.08 9.53 17.21
CA VAL A 4 5.62 9.18 15.88
C VAL A 4 4.12 9.45 15.87
N LYS A 5 3.76 10.72 15.65
CA LYS A 5 2.38 11.15 15.39
C LYS A 5 1.84 10.22 14.30
N ARG A 6 0.92 9.33 14.65
CA ARG A 6 0.36 8.32 13.72
C ARG A 6 -0.27 9.09 12.56
N ARG A 7 0.41 9.20 11.42
CA ARG A 7 -0.17 9.73 10.19
C ARG A 7 -1.16 8.67 9.71
N THR A 8 -2.42 8.84 10.09
CA THR A 8 -3.53 8.07 9.53
C THR A 8 -3.59 8.36 8.04
N ALA A 9 -3.68 7.31 7.23
CA ALA A 9 -3.86 7.47 5.79
C ALA A 9 -5.21 8.14 5.48
N ASP A 10 -5.29 8.80 4.34
CA ASP A 10 -6.51 9.43 3.85
C ASP A 10 -7.66 8.39 3.84
N PRO A 11 -8.80 8.64 4.50
CA PRO A 11 -9.94 7.73 4.49
C PRO A 11 -10.48 7.44 3.08
N ASN A 12 -10.31 8.37 2.14
CA ASN A 12 -10.77 8.24 0.76
C ASN A 12 -9.73 7.57 -0.16
N LEU A 13 -8.60 7.10 0.39
CA LEU A 13 -7.58 6.42 -0.39
C LEU A 13 -8.12 5.11 -1.00
N THR A 14 -8.13 5.07 -2.33
CA THR A 14 -8.48 3.91 -3.15
C THR A 14 -7.23 3.32 -3.78
N PHE A 15 -7.28 2.03 -4.13
CA PHE A 15 -6.17 1.31 -4.75
C PHE A 15 -6.64 0.67 -6.05
N ASP A 16 -6.16 1.19 -7.18
CA ASP A 16 -6.32 0.57 -8.50
C ASP A 16 -5.04 -0.21 -8.84
N TYR A 17 -5.19 -1.40 -9.42
CA TYR A 17 -4.04 -2.21 -9.86
C TYR A 17 -3.26 -1.57 -11.01
N LYS A 18 -3.91 -0.68 -11.77
CA LYS A 18 -3.29 0.08 -12.87
C LYS A 18 -2.47 1.27 -12.37
N ASP A 19 -2.77 1.79 -11.18
CA ASP A 19 -2.01 2.90 -10.58
C ASP A 19 -0.77 2.39 -9.86
N THR A 20 0.21 1.94 -10.65
CA THR A 20 1.47 1.41 -10.14
C THR A 20 2.27 2.43 -9.33
N GLN A 21 2.11 3.73 -9.63
CA GLN A 21 2.82 4.79 -8.92
C GLN A 21 2.34 4.89 -7.47
N THR A 22 1.03 4.84 -7.25
CA THR A 22 0.47 4.78 -5.90
C THR A 22 0.86 3.49 -5.20
N LEU A 23 0.72 2.33 -5.86
CA LEU A 23 1.03 1.03 -5.25
C LEU A 23 2.51 0.91 -4.82
N ARG A 24 3.46 1.41 -5.62
CA ARG A 24 4.90 1.38 -5.29
C ARG A 24 5.24 2.07 -3.98
N ARG A 25 4.50 3.12 -3.58
CA ARG A 25 4.71 3.82 -2.29
C ARG A 25 4.50 2.90 -1.09
N PHE A 26 3.68 1.86 -1.25
CA PHE A 26 3.36 0.89 -0.22
C PHE A 26 4.20 -0.40 -0.32
N LEU A 27 5.16 -0.46 -1.25
CA LEU A 27 6.09 -1.57 -1.36
C LEU A 27 7.46 -1.21 -0.76
N THR A 28 8.15 -2.24 -0.31
CA THR A 28 9.58 -2.19 -0.01
C THR A 28 10.39 -2.27 -1.29
N ASP A 29 11.68 -1.99 -1.21
CA ASP A 29 12.59 -2.04 -2.38
C ASP A 29 12.68 -3.46 -2.98
N ARG A 30 12.36 -4.50 -2.18
CA ARG A 30 12.25 -5.90 -2.62
C ARG A 30 10.85 -6.29 -3.08
N GLY A 31 9.98 -5.32 -3.36
CA GLY A 31 8.59 -5.55 -3.78
C GLY A 31 7.64 -6.03 -2.69
N ARG A 32 8.08 -6.37 -1.47
CA ARG A 32 7.16 -6.83 -0.40
C ARG A 32 6.23 -5.69 0.04
N ILE A 33 4.96 -6.00 0.31
CA ILE A 33 3.99 -5.03 0.84
C ILE A 33 4.41 -4.58 2.24
N ARG A 34 4.44 -3.27 2.48
CA ARG A 34 4.77 -2.68 3.78
C ARG A 34 3.68 -2.99 4.82
N LYS A 35 4.09 -3.18 6.08
CA LYS A 35 3.18 -3.45 7.21
C LYS A 35 2.28 -2.23 7.49
N ARG A 36 1.08 -2.49 8.01
CA ARG A 36 0.09 -1.46 8.40
C ARG A 36 0.65 -0.39 9.34
N SER A 37 1.55 -0.78 10.26
CA SER A 37 2.20 0.14 11.20
C SER A 37 3.09 1.19 10.53
N VAL A 38 3.57 0.90 9.32
CA VAL A 38 4.41 1.80 8.52
C VAL A 38 3.55 2.60 7.55
N THR A 39 2.53 1.96 6.95
CA THR A 39 1.69 2.59 5.92
C THR A 39 0.60 3.50 6.48
N GLY A 40 0.21 3.32 7.75
CA GLY A 40 -0.86 4.11 8.38
C GLY A 40 -2.27 3.78 7.85
N LEU A 41 -2.41 2.71 7.06
CA LEU A 41 -3.68 2.29 6.46
C LEU A 41 -4.61 1.67 7.49
N SER A 42 -5.92 1.77 7.24
CA SER A 42 -6.90 0.95 7.96
C SER A 42 -6.77 -0.54 7.58
N VAL A 43 -7.42 -1.43 8.34
CA VAL A 43 -7.44 -2.86 8.02
C VAL A 43 -8.08 -3.11 6.64
N GLN A 44 -9.15 -2.38 6.33
CA GLN A 44 -9.85 -2.51 5.05
C GLN A 44 -9.01 -1.99 3.89
N GLN A 45 -8.35 -0.84 4.06
CA GLN A 45 -7.43 -0.29 3.07
C GLN A 45 -6.25 -1.21 2.82
N GLN A 46 -5.65 -1.79 3.86
CA GLN A 46 -4.56 -2.75 3.71
C GLN A 46 -4.98 -3.99 2.90
N ARG A 47 -6.21 -4.49 3.10
CA ARG A 47 -6.77 -5.59 2.29
C ARG A 47 -6.95 -5.20 0.83
N ARG A 48 -7.52 -4.01 0.57
CA ARG A 48 -7.69 -3.47 -0.80
C ARG A 48 -6.35 -3.29 -1.51
N LEU A 49 -5.36 -2.73 -0.82
CA LEU A 49 -3.98 -2.61 -1.31
C LEU A 49 -3.41 -3.98 -1.69
N ALA A 50 -3.55 -5.00 -0.83
CA ALA A 50 -3.01 -6.32 -1.11
C ALA A 50 -3.63 -6.97 -2.35
N VAL A 51 -4.94 -6.80 -2.56
CA VAL A 51 -5.62 -7.26 -3.78
C VAL A 51 -5.11 -6.51 -5.01
N ALA A 52 -5.03 -5.18 -4.95
CA ALA A 52 -4.54 -4.37 -6.06
C ALA A 52 -3.09 -4.71 -6.44
N VAL A 53 -2.21 -4.90 -5.45
CA VAL A 53 -0.81 -5.32 -5.67
C VAL A 53 -0.75 -6.72 -6.30
N ARG A 54 -1.57 -7.67 -5.83
CA ARG A 54 -1.62 -9.02 -6.42
C ARG A 54 -2.04 -8.96 -7.89
N ASN A 55 -3.12 -8.25 -8.20
CA ASN A 55 -3.61 -8.10 -9.57
C ASN A 55 -2.57 -7.39 -10.45
N ALA A 56 -1.89 -6.37 -9.93
CA ALA A 56 -0.83 -5.66 -10.67
C ALA A 56 0.37 -6.59 -10.99
N ARG A 57 0.71 -7.52 -10.10
CA ARG A 57 1.75 -8.54 -10.35
C ARG A 57 1.34 -9.56 -11.40
N GLU A 58 0.10 -10.04 -11.32
CA GLU A 58 -0.46 -10.95 -12.33
C GLU A 58 -0.43 -10.30 -13.72
N MET A 59 -0.62 -8.98 -13.79
CA MET A 59 -0.52 -8.18 -15.01
C MET A 59 0.91 -7.74 -15.38
N ALA A 60 1.94 -8.22 -14.68
CA ALA A 60 3.35 -7.84 -14.86
C ALA A 60 3.65 -6.33 -14.74
N LEU A 61 2.76 -5.57 -14.05
CA LEU A 61 2.92 -4.13 -13.82
C LEU A 61 3.80 -3.83 -12.59
N LEU A 62 3.90 -4.79 -11.66
CA LEU A 62 4.73 -4.70 -10.46
C LEU A 62 5.57 -5.97 -10.28
N PRO A 63 6.76 -5.84 -9.67
CA PRO A 63 7.62 -6.97 -9.33
C PRO A 63 7.13 -7.78 -8.13
#